data_AF-A0A4Q3AX04-F1
#
_entry.id   AF-A0A4Q3AX04-F1
#
_cell.length_a   1.000
_cell.length_b   1.000
_cell.length_c   1.000
_cell.angle_alpha   90.00
_cell.angle_beta   90.00
_cell.angle_gamma   90.00
#
_symmetry.space_group_name_H-M   'P 1'
#
loop_
_entity.id
_entity.type
_entity.pdbx_description
1 polymer ?
#
loop_
_entity_poly.entity_id
_entity_poly.type
_entity_poly.pdbx_seq_one_letter_code
_entity_poly.pdbx_strand_id
1 'polypeptide(L)'
;MIPRNCSSRPARTAATWLSMLALGSTAAHAFISEPETLVYGRILNRKNPNLEHLVTEGTLYWTIQKPDGSSVVLSGEVDALDNGRYSYLVRIPHQAMMLGQQASPLVLPLGTTTTTASHASISFNGTPAGILSPSTSVFDLDQVLRASALRVDLEINAASPDEDGDGIPDWWEDKYGLDKQDAGDALTDANGNGRNNLAEYTAGADPNHTSTQPLLLTQEVIACSKAESLVLLETVDSNSTAAQLTYTLYAAPTGGRLVLRNAAHLPAPTSVELAAGATFTQADVSAGRLVFEHTEGETPGSFEVGVRDEVPANPESRGSVQVLLFNPADNLVAATAEESVRLEARRLAVTHGHLVADLSATAGKHLLSAPTAGFTTAAYQTHVTNYGEETPHVFLGGPADDTFTGGATADFFHGSDGANTMAGGTGADSFLFTGPSPATDTITDFTPSQGDLIDLSGVLDGVSRSLTDYVRIRRSGADAMLEI
;
A
#
# COMPACT_ATOMS: atom_id res chain seq x y z
N MET A 1 5.30 -35.92 -0.82
CA MET A 1 5.55 -37.08 -1.69
C MET A 1 4.74 -36.85 -2.96
N ILE A 2 5.35 -36.28 -4.00
CA ILE A 2 4.70 -35.88 -5.26
C ILE A 2 5.63 -36.37 -6.38
N PRO A 3 5.18 -37.22 -7.33
CA PRO A 3 6.05 -37.75 -8.37
C PRO A 3 6.15 -36.78 -9.55
N ARG A 4 7.37 -36.49 -9.98
CA ARG A 4 7.67 -35.80 -11.25
C ARG A 4 7.69 -36.81 -12.39
N ASN A 5 6.82 -36.61 -13.38
CA ASN A 5 6.92 -37.28 -14.69
C ASN A 5 7.89 -36.50 -15.58
N CYS A 6 9.11 -37.01 -15.77
CA CYS A 6 10.01 -36.57 -16.83
C CYS A 6 9.83 -37.45 -18.07
N SER A 7 9.49 -36.83 -19.20
CA SER A 7 9.53 -37.48 -20.52
C SER A 7 10.95 -37.50 -21.08
N SER A 8 11.41 -38.69 -21.45
CA SER A 8 12.70 -39.00 -22.08
C SER A 8 12.72 -38.75 -23.59
N ARG A 9 13.87 -38.32 -24.15
CA ARG A 9 14.42 -38.74 -25.47
C ARG A 9 15.91 -38.31 -25.60
N PRO A 10 16.73 -38.92 -26.48
CA PRO A 10 17.89 -39.68 -26.03
C PRO A 10 19.28 -39.17 -26.49
N ALA A 11 20.28 -39.87 -25.95
CA ALA A 11 21.73 -39.72 -26.01
C ALA A 11 22.40 -39.48 -27.37
N ARG A 12 23.50 -38.71 -27.34
CA ARG A 12 24.65 -38.85 -28.24
C ARG A 12 25.99 -38.67 -27.51
N THR A 13 26.72 -39.79 -27.43
CA THR A 13 28.18 -40.02 -27.57
C THR A 13 29.20 -39.17 -26.81
N ALA A 14 30.06 -39.92 -26.11
CA ALA A 14 31.20 -39.52 -25.30
C ALA A 14 32.39 -38.92 -26.07
N ALA A 15 33.10 -38.02 -25.40
CA ALA A 15 34.53 -37.78 -25.60
C ALA A 15 35.17 -37.43 -24.25
N THR A 16 35.85 -38.40 -23.64
CA THR A 16 36.70 -38.26 -22.46
C THR A 16 37.96 -37.48 -22.82
N TRP A 17 38.16 -36.32 -22.18
CA TRP A 17 39.45 -35.66 -22.08
C TRP A 17 39.90 -35.69 -20.61
N LEU A 18 40.98 -36.42 -20.35
CA LEU A 18 41.61 -36.53 -19.05
C LEU A 18 42.60 -35.36 -18.90
N SER A 19 42.16 -34.26 -18.32
CA SER A 19 43.03 -33.12 -17.99
C SER A 19 43.58 -33.28 -16.57
N MET A 20 44.89 -33.51 -16.46
CA MET A 20 45.64 -33.32 -15.22
C MET A 20 45.48 -31.87 -14.77
N LEU A 21 44.85 -31.63 -13.62
CA LEU A 21 44.91 -30.35 -12.92
C LEU A 21 45.76 -30.51 -11.67
N ALA A 22 46.82 -29.69 -11.60
CA ALA A 22 47.68 -29.56 -10.45
C ALA A 22 46.87 -29.18 -9.20
N LEU A 23 47.07 -29.93 -8.12
CA LEU A 23 46.61 -29.60 -6.79
C LEU A 23 47.37 -28.37 -6.30
N GLY A 24 46.90 -27.18 -6.69
CA GLY A 24 47.14 -25.98 -5.91
C GLY A 24 46.31 -26.10 -4.64
N SER A 25 46.96 -26.13 -3.48
CA SER A 25 46.30 -26.04 -2.18
C SER A 25 45.68 -24.65 -2.05
N THR A 26 44.45 -24.47 -2.52
CA THR A 26 43.62 -23.37 -2.03
C THR A 26 43.27 -23.72 -0.59
N ALA A 27 43.60 -22.84 0.35
CA ALA A 27 43.08 -22.95 1.70
C ALA A 27 41.56 -22.96 1.59
N ALA A 28 40.95 -24.13 1.81
CA ALA A 28 39.51 -24.25 1.95
C ALA A 28 39.12 -23.51 3.23
N HIS A 29 38.74 -22.24 3.07
CA HIS A 29 38.13 -21.49 4.16
C HIS A 29 36.79 -22.19 4.43
N ALA A 30 36.65 -22.79 5.61
CA ALA A 30 35.41 -23.42 6.00
C ALA A 30 34.35 -22.32 6.19
N PHE A 31 33.37 -22.28 5.29
CA PHE A 31 32.20 -21.43 5.40
C PHE A 31 31.08 -22.22 6.06
N ILE A 32 30.39 -21.60 7.01
CA ILE A 32 29.14 -22.15 7.56
C ILE A 32 28.01 -21.48 6.80
N SER A 33 27.42 -22.22 5.85
CA SER A 33 26.19 -21.79 5.19
C SER A 33 25.07 -21.74 6.22
N GLU A 34 24.28 -20.67 6.17
CA GLU A 34 23.08 -20.52 6.99
C GLU A 34 21.83 -20.72 6.11
N PRO A 35 20.67 -21.04 6.71
CA PRO A 35 19.40 -21.01 6.00
C PRO A 35 19.16 -19.65 5.35
N GLU A 36 18.55 -19.67 4.18
CA GLU A 36 18.23 -18.46 3.41
C GLU A 36 17.15 -17.63 4.11
N THR A 37 17.23 -16.31 3.98
CA THR A 37 16.06 -15.45 4.22
C THR A 37 15.21 -15.45 2.96
N LEU A 38 13.92 -15.69 3.11
CA LEU A 38 12.96 -15.70 2.01
C LEU A 38 12.34 -14.32 1.87
N VAL A 39 12.47 -13.69 0.72
CA VAL A 39 11.74 -12.45 0.42
C VAL A 39 10.70 -12.77 -0.63
N TYR A 40 9.43 -12.51 -0.32
CA TYR A 40 8.31 -12.82 -1.20
C TYR A 40 7.31 -11.67 -1.19
N GLY A 41 6.43 -11.62 -2.18
CA GLY A 41 5.39 -10.59 -2.21
C GLY A 41 4.70 -10.50 -3.55
N ARG A 42 3.88 -9.46 -3.69
CA ARG A 42 3.21 -9.10 -4.93
C ARG A 42 4.04 -8.11 -5.72
N ILE A 43 3.93 -8.14 -7.04
CA ILE A 43 4.33 -7.05 -7.93
C ILE A 43 3.04 -6.53 -8.54
N LEU A 44 2.64 -5.32 -8.14
CA LEU A 44 1.41 -4.67 -8.59
C LEU A 44 1.76 -3.67 -9.68
N ASN A 45 1.25 -3.91 -10.89
CA ASN A 45 1.34 -2.91 -11.96
C ASN A 45 0.18 -1.92 -11.82
N ARG A 46 0.51 -0.67 -11.51
CA ARG A 46 -0.42 0.43 -11.24
C ARG A 46 -0.48 1.44 -12.37
N LYS A 47 -0.22 0.98 -13.59
CA LYS A 47 -0.33 1.82 -14.80
C LYS A 47 -1.74 2.44 -14.93
N ASN A 48 -2.76 1.70 -14.53
CA ASN A 48 -4.09 2.23 -14.25
C ASN A 48 -4.18 2.44 -12.72
N PRO A 49 -4.30 3.67 -12.23
CA PRO A 49 -4.31 3.93 -10.79
C PRO A 49 -5.57 3.43 -10.08
N ASN A 50 -6.66 3.16 -10.82
CA ASN A 50 -7.91 2.68 -10.25
C ASN A 50 -7.96 1.14 -10.11
N LEU A 51 -6.90 0.42 -10.51
CA LEU A 51 -6.92 -1.03 -10.60
C LEU A 51 -5.55 -1.65 -10.30
N GLU A 52 -5.56 -2.75 -9.54
CA GLU A 52 -4.36 -3.55 -9.31
C GLU A 52 -4.25 -4.70 -10.31
N HIS A 53 -3.16 -4.74 -11.07
CA HIS A 53 -2.78 -5.92 -11.84
C HIS A 53 -1.62 -6.64 -11.15
N LEU A 54 -1.89 -7.85 -10.65
CA LEU A 54 -0.85 -8.72 -10.14
C LEU A 54 -0.01 -9.28 -11.30
N VAL A 55 1.25 -8.90 -11.36
CA VAL A 55 2.20 -9.42 -12.35
C VAL A 55 2.66 -10.81 -11.93
N THR A 56 2.52 -11.80 -12.82
CA THR A 56 2.84 -13.20 -12.51
C THR A 56 3.86 -13.82 -13.44
N GLU A 57 4.50 -13.05 -14.33
CA GLU A 57 5.51 -13.55 -15.27
C GLU A 57 6.62 -12.52 -15.48
N GLY A 58 7.89 -12.96 -15.55
CA GLY A 58 9.03 -12.12 -15.90
C GLY A 58 10.25 -12.36 -15.00
N THR A 59 11.16 -11.39 -14.95
CA THR A 59 12.40 -11.49 -14.18
C THR A 59 12.57 -10.29 -13.25
N LEU A 60 12.84 -10.59 -11.98
CA LEU A 60 13.16 -9.61 -10.95
C LEU A 60 14.67 -9.57 -10.70
N TYR A 61 15.24 -8.37 -10.63
CA TYR A 61 16.60 -8.13 -10.16
C TYR A 61 16.57 -7.31 -8.88
N TRP A 62 17.37 -7.72 -7.90
CA TRP A 62 17.39 -7.11 -6.57
C TRP A 62 18.82 -6.89 -6.10
N THR A 63 19.21 -5.63 -5.97
CA THR A 63 20.49 -5.25 -5.35
C THR A 63 20.25 -4.97 -3.87
N ILE A 64 20.94 -5.72 -3.01
CA ILE A 64 20.95 -5.50 -1.56
C ILE A 64 22.28 -4.89 -1.19
N GLN A 65 22.27 -3.76 -0.49
CA GLN A 65 23.46 -3.17 0.11
C GLN A 65 23.64 -3.70 1.53
N LYS A 66 24.85 -4.19 1.81
CA LYS A 66 25.27 -4.73 3.10
C LYS A 66 25.63 -3.60 4.07
N PRO A 67 25.71 -3.90 5.38
CA PRO A 67 26.16 -2.92 6.39
C PRO A 67 27.55 -2.32 6.12
N ASP A 68 28.43 -3.03 5.40
CA ASP A 68 29.78 -2.56 5.04
C ASP A 68 29.81 -1.68 3.78
N GLY A 69 28.65 -1.41 3.17
CA GLY A 69 28.48 -0.61 1.96
C GLY A 69 28.66 -1.39 0.65
N SER A 70 29.13 -2.64 0.68
CA SER A 70 29.18 -3.52 -0.49
C SER A 70 27.80 -4.07 -0.86
N SER A 71 27.65 -4.63 -2.06
CA SER A 71 26.33 -5.10 -2.54
C SER A 71 26.34 -6.56 -2.99
N VAL A 72 25.17 -7.19 -2.90
CA VAL A 72 24.84 -8.47 -3.54
C VAL A 72 23.73 -8.23 -4.53
N VAL A 73 23.86 -8.79 -5.73
CA VAL A 73 22.80 -8.77 -6.74
C VAL A 73 22.18 -10.16 -6.79
N LEU A 74 20.87 -10.20 -6.61
CA LEU A 74 20.04 -11.39 -6.71
C LEU A 74 19.13 -11.26 -7.92
N SER A 75 18.70 -12.40 -8.43
CA SER A 75 17.67 -12.49 -9.46
C SER A 75 16.67 -13.56 -9.10
N GLY A 76 15.40 -13.35 -9.42
CA GLY A 76 14.33 -14.31 -9.24
C GLY A 76 13.40 -14.33 -10.45
N GLU A 77 12.82 -15.50 -10.73
CA GLU A 77 11.70 -15.60 -11.65
C GLU A 77 10.44 -15.10 -10.95
N VAL A 78 9.62 -14.37 -11.70
CA VAL A 78 8.28 -13.94 -11.29
C VAL A 78 7.32 -14.97 -11.85
N ASP A 79 6.57 -15.61 -10.96
CA ASP A 79 5.64 -16.70 -11.26
C ASP A 79 4.45 -16.59 -10.30
N ALA A 80 3.27 -17.07 -10.72
CA ALA A 80 2.13 -17.18 -9.82
C ALA A 80 2.44 -18.14 -8.65
N LEU A 81 2.48 -17.62 -7.42
CA LEU A 81 2.68 -18.36 -6.19
C LEU A 81 1.40 -18.36 -5.35
N ASP A 82 1.21 -19.43 -4.56
CA ASP A 82 0.05 -19.60 -3.66
C ASP A 82 -1.29 -19.35 -4.37
N ASN A 83 -1.51 -20.04 -5.49
CA ASN A 83 -2.68 -19.89 -6.36
C ASN A 83 -2.89 -18.46 -6.88
N GLY A 84 -1.80 -17.75 -7.19
CA GLY A 84 -1.86 -16.38 -7.72
C GLY A 84 -2.06 -15.32 -6.65
N ARG A 85 -1.69 -15.59 -5.39
CA ARG A 85 -1.68 -14.59 -4.33
C ARG A 85 -0.40 -13.76 -4.29
N TYR A 86 0.71 -14.35 -4.72
CA TYR A 86 2.04 -13.70 -4.74
C TYR A 86 2.70 -13.85 -6.11
N SER A 87 3.62 -12.93 -6.40
CA SER A 87 4.30 -12.81 -7.69
C SER A 87 5.69 -13.43 -7.70
N TYR A 88 6.39 -13.45 -6.57
CA TYR A 88 7.81 -13.83 -6.57
C TYR A 88 8.30 -14.39 -5.23
N LEU A 89 9.43 -15.09 -5.30
CA LEU A 89 10.22 -15.52 -4.15
C LEU A 89 11.72 -15.36 -4.48
N VAL A 90 12.38 -14.41 -3.82
CA VAL A 90 13.83 -14.23 -3.84
C VAL A 90 14.44 -14.88 -2.61
N ARG A 91 15.51 -15.65 -2.82
CA ARG A 91 16.25 -16.33 -1.77
C ARG A 91 17.53 -15.58 -1.48
N ILE A 92 17.68 -15.11 -0.25
CA ILE A 92 18.86 -14.42 0.20
C ILE A 92 19.82 -15.44 0.84
N PRO A 93 20.96 -15.75 0.21
CA PRO A 93 21.92 -16.68 0.78
C PRO A 93 22.68 -16.05 1.93
N HIS A 94 22.87 -16.82 3.00
CA HIS A 94 23.54 -16.38 4.21
C HIS A 94 24.75 -17.21 4.58
N GLN A 95 25.66 -16.58 5.31
CA GLN A 95 26.83 -17.22 5.89
C GLN A 95 27.03 -16.72 7.32
N ALA A 96 27.24 -17.62 8.26
CA ALA A 96 27.60 -17.24 9.62
C ALA A 96 29.00 -16.61 9.65
N MET A 97 29.14 -15.51 10.37
CA MET A 97 30.43 -14.85 10.55
C MET A 97 31.17 -15.38 11.78
N MET A 98 32.43 -15.78 11.57
CA MET A 98 33.40 -16.07 12.64
C MET A 98 34.44 -14.95 12.75
N LEU A 99 35.01 -14.77 13.94
CA LEU A 99 35.99 -13.71 14.21
C LEU A 99 37.21 -13.83 13.25
N GLY A 100 37.48 -12.76 12.50
CA GLY A 100 38.60 -12.68 11.54
C GLY A 100 38.32 -13.26 10.15
N GLN A 101 37.09 -13.72 9.87
CA GLN A 101 36.68 -14.21 8.55
C GLN A 101 36.15 -13.07 7.67
N GLN A 102 36.47 -13.09 6.37
CA GLN A 102 35.79 -12.27 5.38
C GLN A 102 34.58 -13.03 4.81
N ALA A 103 33.44 -12.35 4.69
CA ALA A 103 32.24 -12.91 4.10
C ALA A 103 32.44 -13.13 2.58
N SER A 104 31.80 -14.16 2.03
CA SER A 104 31.71 -14.29 0.57
C SER A 104 31.04 -13.03 -0.02
N PRO A 105 31.52 -12.51 -1.17
CA PRO A 105 30.89 -11.36 -1.80
C PRO A 105 29.45 -11.67 -2.24
N LEU A 106 29.11 -12.94 -2.46
CA LEU A 106 27.82 -13.40 -2.98
C LEU A 106 26.74 -13.64 -1.91
N VAL A 107 27.05 -13.45 -0.63
CA VAL A 107 26.13 -13.74 0.48
C VAL A 107 25.98 -12.56 1.43
N LEU A 108 24.91 -12.58 2.23
CA LEU A 108 24.71 -11.65 3.33
C LEU A 108 25.20 -12.27 4.65
N PRO A 109 26.17 -11.64 5.33
CA PRO A 109 26.73 -12.16 6.57
C PRO A 109 25.72 -12.13 7.71
N LEU A 110 25.62 -13.20 8.50
CA LEU A 110 24.87 -13.23 9.76
C LEU A 110 25.85 -13.20 10.94
N GLY A 111 25.86 -12.06 11.62
CA GLY A 111 26.63 -11.84 12.85
C GLY A 111 25.84 -12.22 14.11
N THR A 112 26.53 -12.17 15.25
CA THR A 112 25.91 -12.32 16.60
C THR A 112 25.35 -11.00 17.14
N THR A 113 25.54 -9.91 16.41
CA THR A 113 24.96 -8.59 16.67
C THR A 113 24.12 -8.20 15.48
N THR A 114 22.92 -7.69 15.73
CA THR A 114 22.04 -7.18 14.69
C THR A 114 22.72 -6.08 13.89
N THR A 115 22.66 -6.22 12.56
CA THR A 115 23.11 -5.19 11.60
C THR A 115 22.03 -5.04 10.54
N THR A 116 21.97 -3.90 9.87
CA THR A 116 20.88 -3.60 8.94
C THR A 116 21.39 -3.60 7.50
N ALA A 117 20.69 -4.32 6.63
CA ALA A 117 20.88 -4.26 5.17
C ALA A 117 19.76 -3.43 4.53
N SER A 118 20.02 -2.86 3.36
CA SER A 118 19.05 -2.07 2.62
C SER A 118 18.77 -2.63 1.23
N HIS A 119 17.54 -2.46 0.77
CA HIS A 119 17.12 -2.71 -0.60
C HIS A 119 17.61 -1.55 -1.47
N ALA A 120 18.80 -1.67 -2.05
CA ALA A 120 19.46 -0.58 -2.77
C ALA A 120 18.80 -0.28 -4.12
N SER A 121 18.36 -1.31 -4.85
CA SER A 121 17.58 -1.14 -6.08
C SER A 121 16.80 -2.42 -6.38
N ILE A 122 15.58 -2.27 -6.88
CA ILE A 122 14.75 -3.37 -7.35
C ILE A 122 14.27 -3.01 -8.76
N SER A 123 14.32 -3.97 -9.68
CA SER A 123 13.77 -3.78 -11.01
C SER A 123 13.12 -5.05 -11.54
N PHE A 124 11.96 -4.89 -12.18
CA PHE A 124 11.24 -5.94 -12.87
C PHE A 124 11.36 -5.71 -14.38
N ASN A 125 11.91 -6.69 -15.12
CA ASN A 125 12.16 -6.58 -16.56
C ASN A 125 12.89 -5.27 -17.00
N GLY A 126 13.72 -4.71 -16.11
CA GLY A 126 14.42 -3.44 -16.32
C GLY A 126 13.67 -2.18 -15.88
N THR A 127 12.38 -2.28 -15.55
CA THR A 127 11.58 -1.19 -14.96
C THR A 127 11.87 -1.10 -13.45
N PRO A 128 12.18 0.08 -12.88
CA PRO A 128 12.30 0.24 -11.44
C PRO A 128 11.02 -0.19 -10.71
N ALA A 129 11.19 -0.91 -9.60
CA ALA A 129 10.08 -1.31 -8.74
C ALA A 129 10.19 -0.62 -7.38
N GLY A 130 9.12 0.06 -6.96
CA GLY A 130 9.01 0.71 -5.66
C GLY A 130 8.58 -0.27 -4.58
N ILE A 131 8.99 -0.05 -3.33
CA ILE A 131 8.52 -0.84 -2.18
C ILE A 131 7.23 -0.23 -1.64
N LEU A 132 6.18 -1.04 -1.56
CA LEU A 132 4.89 -0.64 -1.01
C LEU A 132 4.84 -0.75 0.51
N SER A 133 4.03 0.13 1.12
CA SER A 133 3.66 0.03 2.53
C SER A 133 3.02 -1.34 2.82
N PRO A 134 3.24 -1.95 4.00
CA PRO A 134 4.01 -1.43 5.14
C PRO A 134 5.51 -1.78 5.11
N SER A 135 6.03 -2.27 3.99
CA SER A 135 7.43 -2.67 3.91
C SER A 135 8.36 -1.46 3.92
N THR A 136 9.54 -1.62 4.51
CA THR A 136 10.56 -0.58 4.60
C THR A 136 11.70 -0.85 3.63
N SER A 137 12.54 0.17 3.41
CA SER A 137 13.76 0.08 2.59
C SER A 137 14.87 -0.75 3.21
N VAL A 138 14.71 -1.21 4.45
CA VAL A 138 15.70 -1.99 5.19
C VAL A 138 15.12 -3.24 5.84
N PHE A 139 16.01 -4.16 6.19
CA PHE A 139 15.73 -5.32 7.02
C PHE A 139 16.96 -5.71 7.86
N ASP A 140 16.72 -6.37 8.98
CA ASP A 140 17.78 -6.75 9.92
C ASP A 140 18.43 -8.10 9.58
N LEU A 141 19.74 -8.16 9.81
CA LEU A 141 20.59 -9.32 9.71
C LEU A 141 21.05 -9.72 11.11
N ASP A 142 20.59 -10.87 11.57
CA ASP A 142 20.99 -11.46 12.84
C ASP A 142 20.88 -12.99 12.75
N GLN A 143 21.78 -13.72 13.43
CA GLN A 143 21.68 -15.17 13.56
C GLN A 143 20.37 -15.63 14.23
N VAL A 144 19.73 -14.82 15.08
CA VAL A 144 18.41 -15.16 15.63
C VAL A 144 17.29 -15.07 14.60
N LEU A 145 17.50 -14.31 13.51
CA LEU A 145 16.56 -14.11 12.40
C LEU A 145 16.82 -15.06 11.20
N ARG A 146 17.72 -16.04 11.36
CA ARG A 146 17.97 -17.04 10.31
C ARG A 146 16.70 -17.79 9.92
N ALA A 147 16.58 -18.13 8.64
CA ALA A 147 15.38 -18.74 8.06
C ALA A 147 14.11 -17.86 8.18
N SER A 148 14.25 -16.55 8.31
CA SER A 148 13.10 -15.64 8.30
C SER A 148 12.46 -15.53 6.91
N ALA A 149 11.20 -15.14 6.90
CA ALA A 149 10.47 -14.80 5.68
C ALA A 149 9.98 -13.35 5.80
N LEU A 150 10.26 -12.55 4.78
CA LEU A 150 9.90 -11.14 4.69
C LEU A 150 8.92 -10.98 3.53
N ARG A 151 7.73 -10.45 3.83
CA ARG A 151 6.83 -9.99 2.78
C ARG A 151 7.26 -8.60 2.35
N VAL A 152 7.53 -8.41 1.07
CA VAL A 152 7.81 -7.11 0.45
C VAL A 152 6.97 -6.99 -0.81
N ASP A 153 5.90 -6.21 -0.74
CA ASP A 153 5.10 -5.93 -1.92
C ASP A 153 5.75 -4.79 -2.71
N LEU A 154 5.67 -4.89 -4.02
CA LEU A 154 6.31 -3.99 -4.96
C LEU A 154 5.28 -3.38 -5.88
N GLU A 155 5.52 -2.15 -6.31
CA GLU A 155 4.78 -1.53 -7.39
C GLU A 155 5.66 -1.24 -8.59
N ILE A 156 5.05 -1.30 -9.77
CA ILE A 156 5.63 -0.83 -11.02
C ILE A 156 4.60 0.03 -11.76
N ASN A 157 5.10 0.93 -12.59
CA ASN A 157 4.29 1.69 -13.54
C ASN A 157 4.78 1.36 -14.95
N ALA A 158 4.30 0.24 -15.50
CA ALA A 158 4.74 -0.28 -16.80
C ALA A 158 3.55 -0.43 -17.76
N ALA A 159 3.74 -0.07 -19.03
CA ALA A 159 2.77 -0.39 -20.06
C ALA A 159 2.58 -1.91 -20.14
N SER A 160 1.33 -2.35 -20.27
CA SER A 160 1.00 -3.75 -20.54
C SER A 160 0.78 -3.94 -22.05
N PRO A 161 0.96 -5.15 -22.59
CA PRO A 161 0.55 -5.46 -23.96
C PRO A 161 -0.93 -5.13 -24.19
N ASP A 162 -1.22 -4.68 -25.41
CA ASP A 162 -2.52 -4.30 -25.96
C ASP A 162 -2.41 -4.63 -27.46
N GLU A 163 -2.89 -5.83 -27.83
CA GLU A 163 -2.63 -6.47 -29.12
C GLU A 163 -3.41 -5.82 -30.29
N ASP A 164 -4.61 -5.31 -30.05
CA ASP A 164 -5.43 -4.63 -31.07
C ASP A 164 -5.44 -3.09 -30.98
N GLY A 165 -4.88 -2.53 -29.91
CA GLY A 165 -4.59 -1.11 -29.76
C GLY A 165 -5.80 -0.25 -29.37
N ASP A 166 -6.79 -0.84 -28.71
CA ASP A 166 -8.00 -0.13 -28.28
C ASP A 166 -7.88 0.61 -26.93
N GLY A 167 -6.75 0.42 -26.25
CA GLY A 167 -6.42 1.03 -24.96
C GLY A 167 -6.77 0.18 -23.74
N ILE A 168 -7.36 -1.01 -23.93
CA ILE A 168 -7.54 -2.04 -22.92
C ILE A 168 -6.37 -3.03 -23.03
N PRO A 169 -5.69 -3.39 -21.94
CA PRO A 169 -4.57 -4.32 -22.01
C PRO A 169 -5.04 -5.78 -22.06
N ASP A 170 -4.30 -6.64 -22.77
CA ASP A 170 -4.61 -8.05 -23.00
C ASP A 170 -4.98 -8.81 -21.72
N TRP A 171 -4.31 -8.52 -20.61
CA TRP A 171 -4.54 -9.21 -19.34
C TRP A 171 -5.93 -8.92 -18.75
N TRP A 172 -6.45 -7.72 -18.99
CA TRP A 172 -7.76 -7.31 -18.50
C TRP A 172 -8.86 -7.92 -19.38
N GLU A 173 -8.62 -7.97 -20.68
CA GLU A 173 -9.49 -8.67 -21.62
C GLU A 173 -9.55 -10.17 -21.34
N ASP A 174 -8.39 -10.82 -21.16
CA ASP A 174 -8.29 -12.24 -20.80
C ASP A 174 -9.02 -12.52 -19.46
N LYS A 175 -8.96 -11.58 -18.49
CA LYS A 175 -9.65 -11.70 -17.19
C LYS A 175 -11.17 -11.67 -17.34
N TYR A 176 -11.70 -10.79 -18.19
CA TYR A 176 -13.15 -10.56 -18.34
C TYR A 176 -13.78 -11.22 -19.58
N GLY A 177 -12.98 -11.93 -20.38
CA GLY A 177 -13.44 -12.69 -21.54
C GLY A 177 -13.75 -11.84 -22.78
N LEU A 178 -13.06 -10.71 -22.93
CA LEU A 178 -13.07 -9.88 -24.15
C LEU A 178 -12.11 -10.46 -25.20
N ASP A 179 -12.23 -10.00 -26.45
CA ASP A 179 -11.41 -10.44 -27.58
C ASP A 179 -10.31 -9.43 -27.88
N LYS A 180 -9.10 -9.70 -27.37
CA LYS A 180 -7.86 -8.92 -27.60
C LYS A 180 -7.40 -8.75 -29.04
N GLN A 181 -8.18 -9.25 -30.00
CA GLN A 181 -7.94 -9.09 -31.43
C GLN A 181 -9.04 -8.28 -32.11
N ASP A 182 -10.05 -7.82 -31.37
CA ASP A 182 -11.20 -7.04 -31.83
C ASP A 182 -11.39 -5.75 -31.02
N ALA A 183 -10.64 -4.71 -31.43
CA ALA A 183 -10.73 -3.35 -30.89
C ALA A 183 -12.14 -2.73 -30.88
N GLY A 184 -13.11 -3.33 -31.58
CA GLY A 184 -14.50 -2.90 -31.53
C GLY A 184 -15.20 -3.23 -30.21
N ASP A 185 -14.73 -4.24 -29.48
CA ASP A 185 -15.38 -4.73 -28.28
C ASP A 185 -15.18 -3.79 -27.07
N ALA A 186 -14.10 -2.98 -27.04
CA ALA A 186 -13.91 -1.87 -26.09
C ALA A 186 -15.10 -0.91 -26.02
N LEU A 187 -15.83 -0.77 -27.14
CA LEU A 187 -16.99 0.12 -27.26
C LEU A 187 -18.32 -0.55 -26.88
N THR A 188 -18.31 -1.86 -26.59
CA THR A 188 -19.50 -2.59 -26.16
C THR A 188 -19.77 -2.38 -24.68
N ASP A 189 -21.04 -2.45 -24.30
CA ASP A 189 -21.52 -2.36 -22.92
C ASP A 189 -22.00 -3.75 -22.52
N ALA A 190 -21.10 -4.54 -21.93
CA ALA A 190 -21.34 -5.96 -21.66
C ALA A 190 -22.41 -6.20 -20.58
N ASN A 191 -22.49 -5.32 -19.57
CA ASN A 191 -23.43 -5.43 -18.47
C ASN A 191 -24.72 -4.59 -18.66
N GLY A 192 -24.78 -3.73 -19.68
CA GLY A 192 -25.95 -2.93 -20.03
C GLY A 192 -26.17 -1.71 -19.13
N ASN A 193 -25.14 -1.25 -18.40
CA ASN A 193 -25.24 -0.12 -17.46
C ASN A 193 -25.01 1.25 -18.11
N GLY A 194 -24.73 1.29 -19.42
CA GLY A 194 -24.45 2.49 -20.20
C GLY A 194 -22.97 2.89 -20.26
N ARG A 195 -22.05 2.09 -19.70
CA ARG A 195 -20.60 2.26 -19.81
C ARG A 195 -20.04 1.20 -20.74
N ASN A 196 -19.13 1.61 -21.62
CA ASN A 196 -18.42 0.64 -22.44
C ASN A 196 -17.25 0.00 -21.68
N ASN A 197 -16.72 -1.11 -22.20
CA ASN A 197 -15.64 -1.85 -21.55
C ASN A 197 -14.39 -0.99 -21.28
N LEU A 198 -14.03 -0.08 -22.18
CA LEU A 198 -12.90 0.83 -21.96
C LEU A 198 -13.14 1.79 -20.78
N ALA A 199 -14.37 2.29 -20.62
CA ALA A 199 -14.73 3.13 -19.48
C ALA A 199 -14.76 2.35 -18.16
N GLU A 200 -15.10 1.07 -18.20
CA GLU A 200 -15.04 0.18 -17.02
C GLU A 200 -13.59 -0.12 -16.65
N TYR A 201 -12.72 -0.45 -17.62
CA TYR A 201 -11.28 -0.61 -17.39
C TYR A 201 -10.69 0.64 -16.74
N THR A 202 -10.93 1.81 -17.33
CA THR A 202 -10.41 3.10 -16.82
C THR A 202 -10.84 3.36 -15.37
N ALA A 203 -12.02 2.92 -14.99
CA ALA A 203 -12.54 3.08 -13.63
C ALA A 203 -12.23 1.92 -12.68
N GLY A 204 -11.50 0.89 -13.12
CA GLY A 204 -11.20 -0.29 -12.32
C GLY A 204 -12.41 -1.17 -12.01
N ALA A 205 -13.48 -1.07 -12.81
CA ALA A 205 -14.72 -1.81 -12.61
C ALA A 205 -14.73 -3.15 -13.38
N ASP A 206 -15.68 -4.01 -13.03
CA ASP A 206 -15.96 -5.26 -13.75
C ASP A 206 -16.96 -4.99 -14.89
N PRO A 207 -16.56 -5.16 -16.17
CA PRO A 207 -17.41 -4.87 -17.33
C PRO A 207 -18.63 -5.80 -17.42
N ASN A 208 -18.60 -6.96 -16.77
CA ASN A 208 -19.66 -7.95 -16.80
C ASN A 208 -20.62 -7.81 -15.60
N HIS A 209 -20.37 -6.87 -14.68
CA HIS A 209 -21.13 -6.75 -13.44
C HIS A 209 -21.69 -5.34 -13.21
N THR A 210 -23.03 -5.22 -13.18
CA THR A 210 -23.74 -3.95 -12.92
C THR A 210 -23.59 -3.42 -11.49
N SER A 211 -22.96 -4.21 -10.61
CA SER A 211 -22.64 -3.82 -9.23
C SER A 211 -23.86 -3.50 -8.37
N THR A 212 -25.01 -4.13 -8.64
CA THR A 212 -26.27 -3.92 -7.89
C THR A 212 -26.42 -4.82 -6.66
N GLN A 213 -25.39 -5.60 -6.37
CA GLN A 213 -25.24 -6.37 -5.14
C GLN A 213 -23.90 -5.95 -4.54
N PRO A 214 -23.82 -5.81 -3.20
CA PRO A 214 -22.63 -5.30 -2.57
C PRO A 214 -21.50 -6.33 -2.68
N LEU A 215 -20.32 -5.87 -3.08
CA LEU A 215 -19.10 -6.67 -3.12
C LEU A 215 -18.01 -6.00 -2.27
N LEU A 216 -17.61 -6.65 -1.18
CA LEU A 216 -16.44 -6.24 -0.39
C LEU A 216 -15.17 -6.44 -1.24
N LEU A 217 -14.46 -5.35 -1.51
CA LEU A 217 -13.20 -5.35 -2.25
C LEU A 217 -11.98 -5.42 -1.34
N THR A 218 -12.05 -4.80 -0.16
CA THR A 218 -10.91 -4.72 0.75
C THR A 218 -10.53 -6.11 1.27
N GLN A 219 -9.27 -6.48 1.05
CA GLN A 219 -8.67 -7.72 1.54
C GLN A 219 -7.56 -7.48 2.55
N GLU A 220 -6.95 -6.29 2.51
CA GLU A 220 -5.84 -5.90 3.38
C GLU A 220 -6.00 -4.44 3.78
N VAL A 221 -5.61 -4.12 5.01
CA VAL A 221 -5.54 -2.75 5.52
C VAL A 221 -4.21 -2.53 6.24
N ILE A 222 -3.71 -1.30 6.25
CA ILE A 222 -2.46 -0.96 6.94
C ILE A 222 -2.78 -0.34 8.31
N ALA A 223 -2.09 -0.83 9.33
CA ALA A 223 -2.10 -0.28 10.67
C ALA A 223 -0.72 0.25 11.05
N CYS A 224 -0.70 1.38 11.74
CA CYS A 224 0.48 1.95 12.33
C CYS A 224 0.75 1.32 13.70
N SER A 225 1.99 0.87 13.92
CA SER A 225 2.40 0.32 15.21
C SER A 225 2.27 1.33 16.36
N LYS A 226 1.74 0.85 17.49
CA LYS A 226 1.55 1.60 18.75
C LYS A 226 0.61 2.80 18.64
N ALA A 227 -0.21 2.85 17.59
CA ALA A 227 -1.14 3.93 17.36
C ALA A 227 -2.49 3.41 16.87
N GLU A 228 -3.41 4.35 16.68
CA GLU A 228 -4.71 4.13 16.06
C GLU A 228 -4.60 4.37 14.54
N SER A 229 -5.24 3.52 13.75
CA SER A 229 -5.27 3.64 12.30
C SER A 229 -6.68 3.54 11.78
N LEU A 230 -7.04 4.42 10.86
CA LEU A 230 -8.32 4.35 10.16
C LEU A 230 -8.37 3.08 9.32
N VAL A 231 -9.50 2.39 9.40
CA VAL A 231 -9.77 1.19 8.61
C VAL A 231 -10.73 1.58 7.51
N LEU A 232 -10.22 1.62 6.29
CA LEU A 232 -11.05 1.76 5.10
C LEU A 232 -11.57 0.38 4.68
N LEU A 233 -12.88 0.29 4.48
CA LEU A 233 -13.53 -0.83 3.81
C LEU A 233 -14.20 -0.29 2.56
N GLU A 234 -13.82 -0.86 1.42
CA GLU A 234 -14.33 -0.53 0.11
C GLU A 234 -15.32 -1.61 -0.31
N THR A 235 -16.52 -1.15 -0.65
CA THR A 235 -17.57 -1.99 -1.20
C THR A 235 -18.06 -1.35 -2.48
N VAL A 236 -18.19 -2.17 -3.52
CA VAL A 236 -18.83 -1.77 -4.76
C VAL A 236 -20.31 -2.12 -4.67
N ASP A 237 -21.15 -1.09 -4.74
CA ASP A 237 -22.60 -1.18 -4.84
C ASP A 237 -23.13 0.08 -5.54
N SER A 238 -23.88 -0.08 -6.63
CA SER A 238 -24.28 1.01 -7.53
C SER A 238 -25.66 1.59 -7.23
N ASN A 239 -26.45 0.96 -6.36
CA ASN A 239 -27.82 1.38 -6.04
C ASN A 239 -28.06 1.65 -4.55
N SER A 240 -27.05 1.44 -3.70
CA SER A 240 -27.11 1.70 -2.26
C SER A 240 -26.34 2.95 -1.90
N THR A 241 -26.88 3.78 -1.01
CA THR A 241 -26.10 4.84 -0.36
C THR A 241 -25.17 4.25 0.70
N ALA A 242 -24.14 4.99 1.10
CA ALA A 242 -23.22 4.56 2.15
C ALA A 242 -23.92 4.23 3.49
N ALA A 243 -25.06 4.86 3.78
CA ALA A 243 -25.83 4.56 5.00
C ALA A 243 -26.68 3.28 4.88
N GLN A 244 -26.94 2.80 3.67
CA GLN A 244 -27.70 1.57 3.41
C GLN A 244 -26.79 0.33 3.37
N LEU A 245 -25.51 0.51 3.10
CA LEU A 245 -24.51 -0.55 3.19
C LEU A 245 -24.14 -0.79 4.65
N THR A 246 -24.54 -1.95 5.17
CA THR A 246 -24.32 -2.36 6.56
C THR A 246 -23.31 -3.50 6.61
N TYR A 247 -22.24 -3.27 7.37
CA TYR A 247 -21.23 -4.26 7.71
C TYR A 247 -21.58 -4.99 9.01
N THR A 248 -21.28 -6.30 9.05
CA THR A 248 -21.32 -7.13 10.25
C THR A 248 -19.93 -7.73 10.49
N LEU A 249 -19.35 -7.49 11.66
CA LEU A 249 -18.11 -8.12 12.07
C LEU A 249 -18.40 -9.56 12.52
N TYR A 250 -17.73 -10.55 11.95
CA TYR A 250 -17.89 -11.96 12.30
C TYR A 250 -16.74 -12.52 13.13
N ALA A 251 -15.53 -12.01 12.92
CA ALA A 251 -14.36 -12.36 13.71
C ALA A 251 -13.51 -11.10 13.94
N ALA A 252 -13.16 -10.81 15.19
CA ALA A 252 -12.27 -9.70 15.54
C ALA A 252 -10.79 -10.08 15.27
N PRO A 253 -9.92 -9.09 15.00
CA PRO A 253 -8.50 -9.36 14.78
C PRO A 253 -7.77 -9.71 16.07
N THR A 254 -6.67 -10.46 15.97
CA THR A 254 -5.65 -10.54 17.02
C THR A 254 -4.65 -9.37 16.88
N GLY A 255 -3.82 -9.11 17.89
CA GLY A 255 -2.79 -8.06 17.80
C GLY A 255 -3.31 -6.62 17.91
N GLY A 256 -4.57 -6.47 18.31
CA GLY A 256 -5.27 -5.19 18.43
C GLY A 256 -6.78 -5.40 18.51
N ARG A 257 -7.54 -4.32 18.33
CA ARG A 257 -9.01 -4.36 18.32
C ARG A 257 -9.59 -3.38 17.30
N LEU A 258 -10.76 -3.71 16.77
CA LEU A 258 -11.57 -2.79 15.97
C LEU A 258 -12.47 -1.96 16.87
N VAL A 259 -12.52 -0.66 16.62
CA VAL A 259 -13.25 0.30 17.44
C VAL A 259 -14.04 1.22 16.53
N LEU A 260 -15.30 1.44 16.89
CA LEU A 260 -16.14 2.45 16.28
C LEU A 260 -16.13 3.70 17.15
N ARG A 261 -15.51 4.76 16.65
CA ARG A 261 -15.47 6.07 17.31
C ARG A 261 -16.85 6.74 17.25
N ASN A 262 -17.13 7.61 18.22
CA ASN A 262 -18.38 8.38 18.30
C ASN A 262 -19.65 7.50 18.28
N ALA A 263 -19.55 6.25 18.74
CA ALA A 263 -20.64 5.27 18.78
C ALA A 263 -21.52 5.40 20.03
N ALA A 264 -21.01 6.06 21.07
CA ALA A 264 -21.75 6.40 22.28
C ALA A 264 -21.48 7.86 22.70
N HIS A 265 -22.27 8.37 23.65
CA HIS A 265 -22.12 9.73 24.17
C HIS A 265 -21.51 9.73 25.57
N LEU A 266 -20.80 10.81 25.90
CA LEU A 266 -20.34 11.11 27.25
C LEU A 266 -21.51 11.11 28.25
N PRO A 267 -21.29 10.64 29.49
CA PRO A 267 -19.99 10.29 30.10
C PRO A 267 -19.52 8.84 29.86
N ALA A 268 -20.24 8.04 29.06
CA ALA A 268 -19.74 6.73 28.67
C ALA A 268 -18.55 6.86 27.71
N PRO A 269 -17.66 5.84 27.60
CA PRO A 269 -16.66 5.82 26.55
C PRO A 269 -17.33 5.95 25.17
N THR A 270 -16.93 6.97 24.42
CA THR A 270 -17.57 7.36 23.15
C THR A 270 -17.13 6.47 21.99
N SER A 271 -15.92 5.92 22.10
CA SER A 271 -15.40 4.84 21.26
C SER A 271 -15.82 3.47 21.81
N VAL A 272 -16.40 2.63 20.95
CA VAL A 272 -16.92 1.31 21.32
C VAL A 272 -16.16 0.23 20.56
N GLU A 273 -15.61 -0.75 21.29
CA GLU A 273 -15.00 -1.94 20.69
C GLU A 273 -16.05 -2.80 19.98
N LEU A 274 -15.72 -3.23 18.77
CA LEU A 274 -16.57 -4.08 17.95
C LEU A 274 -16.27 -5.55 18.23
N ALA A 275 -17.24 -6.25 18.80
CA ALA A 275 -17.23 -7.70 18.95
C ALA A 275 -17.89 -8.40 17.75
N ALA A 276 -17.71 -9.72 17.63
CA ALA A 276 -18.46 -10.51 16.66
C ALA A 276 -19.99 -10.31 16.82
N GLY A 277 -20.67 -10.04 15.70
CA GLY A 277 -22.07 -9.64 15.62
C GLY A 277 -22.31 -8.13 15.66
N ALA A 278 -21.30 -7.30 15.95
CA ALA A 278 -21.44 -5.86 15.90
C ALA A 278 -21.58 -5.36 14.46
N THR A 279 -22.34 -4.29 14.28
CA THR A 279 -22.65 -3.72 12.97
C THR A 279 -22.27 -2.24 12.89
N PHE A 280 -21.87 -1.81 11.70
CA PHE A 280 -21.60 -0.41 11.34
C PHE A 280 -21.88 -0.23 9.85
N THR A 281 -21.87 1.00 9.35
CA THR A 281 -22.24 1.32 7.96
C THR A 281 -21.04 1.78 7.13
N GLN A 282 -21.16 1.78 5.79
CA GLN A 282 -20.18 2.44 4.93
C GLN A 282 -20.08 3.94 5.25
N ALA A 283 -21.18 4.58 5.66
CA ALA A 283 -21.14 5.97 6.11
C ALA A 283 -20.25 6.16 7.36
N ASP A 284 -20.23 5.19 8.28
CA ASP A 284 -19.31 5.23 9.42
C ASP A 284 -17.84 5.11 8.99
N VAL A 285 -17.57 4.21 8.03
CA VAL A 285 -16.23 4.00 7.46
C VAL A 285 -15.74 5.27 6.74
N SER A 286 -16.53 5.81 5.82
CA SER A 286 -16.19 7.02 5.05
C SER A 286 -16.14 8.29 5.91
N ALA A 287 -16.78 8.29 7.08
CA ALA A 287 -16.66 9.34 8.10
C ALA A 287 -15.49 9.12 9.07
N GLY A 288 -14.55 8.21 8.78
CA GLY A 288 -13.33 8.01 9.56
C GLY A 288 -13.60 7.50 10.98
N ARG A 289 -14.72 6.79 11.20
CA ARG A 289 -15.10 6.32 12.54
C ARG A 289 -14.61 4.92 12.85
N LEU A 290 -14.34 4.09 11.85
CA LEU A 290 -13.81 2.75 12.05
C LEU A 290 -12.28 2.80 12.18
N VAL A 291 -11.77 2.33 13.31
CA VAL A 291 -10.35 2.35 13.66
C VAL A 291 -9.88 0.98 14.09
N PHE A 292 -8.64 0.65 13.76
CA PHE A 292 -7.87 -0.42 14.38
C PHE A 292 -6.92 0.18 15.41
N GLU A 293 -7.02 -0.27 16.65
CA GLU A 293 -6.09 0.08 17.72
C GLU A 293 -5.08 -1.05 17.92
N HIS A 294 -3.81 -0.79 17.64
CA HIS A 294 -2.76 -1.80 17.72
C HIS A 294 -2.30 -2.07 19.16
N THR A 295 -2.18 -3.36 19.54
CA THR A 295 -1.57 -3.76 20.82
C THR A 295 -0.05 -3.80 20.69
N GLU A 296 0.67 -2.95 21.43
CA GLU A 296 2.15 -2.90 21.37
C GLU A 296 2.80 -4.28 21.58
N GLY A 297 3.73 -4.64 20.69
CA GLY A 297 4.48 -5.89 20.76
C GLY A 297 3.79 -7.11 20.14
N GLU A 298 2.54 -6.97 19.68
CA GLU A 298 1.81 -8.05 19.01
C GLU A 298 1.86 -7.91 17.48
N THR A 299 1.62 -9.00 16.78
CA THR A 299 1.45 -9.00 15.32
C THR A 299 -0.04 -9.10 15.00
N PRO A 300 -0.61 -8.14 14.26
CA PRO A 300 -2.01 -8.19 13.87
C PRO A 300 -2.37 -9.42 13.05
N GLY A 301 -3.54 -9.97 13.34
CA GLY A 301 -4.16 -11.03 12.54
C GLY A 301 -5.05 -10.46 11.43
N SER A 302 -6.05 -11.24 11.04
CA SER A 302 -7.14 -10.80 10.18
C SER A 302 -8.45 -10.68 10.97
N PHE A 303 -9.39 -9.91 10.43
CA PHE A 303 -10.78 -9.90 10.88
C PHE A 303 -11.69 -10.35 9.75
N GLU A 304 -12.86 -10.89 10.08
CA GLU A 304 -13.84 -11.31 9.08
C GLU A 304 -15.05 -10.38 9.13
N VAL A 305 -15.42 -9.82 7.99
CA VAL A 305 -16.54 -8.87 7.86
C VAL A 305 -17.43 -9.26 6.68
N GLY A 306 -18.74 -9.07 6.82
CA GLY A 306 -19.70 -9.19 5.74
C GLY A 306 -20.46 -7.90 5.51
N VAL A 307 -20.81 -7.60 4.27
CA VAL A 307 -21.56 -6.41 3.86
C VAL A 307 -22.87 -6.80 3.18
N ARG A 308 -23.95 -6.11 3.54
CA ARG A 308 -25.27 -6.21 2.95
C ARG A 308 -25.80 -4.83 2.58
N ASP A 309 -26.63 -4.78 1.55
CA ASP A 309 -27.43 -3.62 1.18
C ASP A 309 -28.80 -3.65 1.89
N GLU A 310 -29.69 -2.73 1.52
CA GLU A 310 -31.05 -2.66 2.07
C GLU A 310 -31.98 -3.77 1.55
N VAL A 311 -31.55 -4.60 0.60
CA VAL A 311 -32.37 -5.62 -0.07
C VAL A 311 -32.11 -6.99 0.59
N PRO A 312 -32.97 -7.48 1.50
CA PRO A 312 -32.63 -8.66 2.32
C PRO A 312 -32.46 -9.97 1.52
N ALA A 313 -32.97 -10.00 0.29
CA ALA A 313 -32.84 -11.14 -0.61
C ALA A 313 -31.46 -11.21 -1.30
N ASN A 314 -30.74 -10.08 -1.37
CA ASN A 314 -29.40 -10.06 -1.93
C ASN A 314 -28.43 -10.81 -1.00
N PRO A 315 -27.49 -11.58 -1.58
CA PRO A 315 -26.49 -12.27 -0.80
C PRO A 315 -25.58 -11.25 -0.10
N GLU A 316 -25.12 -11.62 1.09
CA GLU A 316 -24.03 -10.89 1.74
C GLU A 316 -22.72 -11.19 1.02
N SER A 317 -21.91 -10.16 0.79
CA SER A 317 -20.51 -10.36 0.42
C SER A 317 -19.67 -10.40 1.68
N ARG A 318 -18.86 -11.46 1.85
CA ARG A 318 -18.14 -11.73 3.09
C ARG A 318 -16.69 -12.09 2.79
N GLY A 319 -15.78 -11.53 3.58
CA GLY A 319 -14.34 -11.70 3.37
C GLY A 319 -13.54 -11.57 4.66
N SER A 320 -12.32 -12.11 4.62
CA SER A 320 -11.31 -11.91 5.65
C SER A 320 -10.40 -10.75 5.22
N VAL A 321 -10.25 -9.75 6.08
CA VAL A 321 -9.38 -8.60 5.88
C VAL A 321 -8.14 -8.76 6.76
N GLN A 322 -6.97 -8.86 6.13
CA GLN A 322 -5.69 -8.94 6.84
C GLN A 322 -5.25 -7.54 7.29
N VAL A 323 -4.86 -7.41 8.56
CA VAL A 323 -4.21 -6.19 9.04
C VAL A 323 -2.70 -6.33 8.85
N LEU A 324 -2.12 -5.44 8.05
CA LEU A 324 -0.68 -5.35 7.81
C LEU A 324 -0.09 -4.25 8.69
N LEU A 325 1.04 -4.51 9.35
CA LEU A 325 1.57 -3.60 10.36
C LEU A 325 2.78 -2.81 9.82
N PHE A 326 2.67 -1.48 9.79
CA PHE A 326 3.79 -0.58 9.62
C PHE A 326 4.52 -0.39 10.96
N ASN A 327 5.63 -1.13 11.12
CA ASN A 327 6.46 -1.12 12.32
C ASN A 327 7.95 -0.95 11.99
N PRO A 328 8.35 0.24 11.50
CA PRO A 328 9.75 0.54 11.24
C PRO A 328 10.55 0.66 12.54
N ALA A 329 11.87 0.51 12.44
CA ALA A 329 12.77 0.89 13.52
C ALA A 329 12.68 2.41 13.80
N ASP A 330 12.69 2.81 15.07
CA ASP A 330 12.50 4.22 15.45
C ASP A 330 13.60 5.17 14.91
N ASN A 331 14.76 4.64 14.53
CA ASN A 331 15.88 5.36 13.94
C ASN A 331 16.06 5.13 12.44
N LEU A 332 15.05 4.56 11.76
CA LEU A 332 15.08 4.37 10.31
C LEU A 332 15.24 5.73 9.60
N VAL A 333 16.21 5.80 8.69
CA VAL A 333 16.36 6.92 7.76
C VAL A 333 15.68 6.51 6.46
N ALA A 334 14.69 7.29 6.03
CA ALA A 334 13.95 7.00 4.81
C ALA A 334 14.86 6.95 3.57
N ALA A 335 14.62 5.97 2.70
CA ALA A 335 15.28 5.88 1.40
C ALA A 335 14.51 6.64 0.30
N THR A 336 13.21 6.89 0.50
CA THR A 336 12.34 7.59 -0.45
C THR A 336 11.52 8.68 0.25
N ALA A 337 11.01 9.61 -0.55
CA ALA A 337 10.04 10.61 -0.09
C ALA A 337 8.81 9.95 0.56
N GLU A 338 8.19 8.97 -0.09
CA GLU A 338 7.04 8.23 0.44
C GLU A 338 7.34 7.53 1.78
N GLU A 339 8.51 6.91 1.91
CA GLU A 339 8.90 6.32 3.20
C GLU A 339 9.08 7.39 4.28
N SER A 340 9.60 8.57 3.93
CA SER A 340 9.70 9.69 4.86
C SER A 340 8.33 10.17 5.34
N VAL A 341 7.33 10.24 4.45
CA VAL A 341 5.96 10.61 4.83
C VAL A 341 5.36 9.58 5.79
N ARG A 342 5.51 8.27 5.50
CA ARG A 342 5.01 7.21 6.38
C ARG A 342 5.67 7.22 7.76
N LEU A 343 6.98 7.50 7.82
CA LEU A 343 7.70 7.66 9.09
C LEU A 343 7.19 8.87 9.89
N GLU A 344 6.92 9.98 9.22
CA GLU A 344 6.35 11.17 9.85
C GLU A 344 4.91 10.93 10.33
N ALA A 345 4.09 10.27 9.52
CA ALA A 345 2.74 9.85 9.91
C ALA A 345 2.77 9.00 11.18
N ARG A 346 3.66 8.01 11.26
CA ARG A 346 3.88 7.21 12.48
C ARG A 346 4.33 8.08 13.65
N ARG A 347 5.26 9.01 13.44
CA ARG A 347 5.76 9.90 14.50
C ARG A 347 4.62 10.75 15.07
N LEU A 348 3.78 11.33 14.21
CA LEU A 348 2.58 12.08 14.61
C LEU A 348 1.59 11.19 15.36
N ALA A 349 1.34 9.98 14.88
CA ALA A 349 0.44 9.03 15.51
C ALA A 349 0.90 8.64 16.92
N VAL A 350 2.17 8.23 17.07
CA VAL A 350 2.71 7.75 18.34
C VAL A 350 2.98 8.89 19.34
N THR A 351 3.44 10.04 18.87
CA THR A 351 3.88 11.14 19.76
C THR A 351 2.75 12.13 20.07
N HIS A 352 1.83 12.33 19.13
CA HIS A 352 0.75 13.32 19.23
C HIS A 352 -0.64 12.68 19.18
N GLY A 353 -0.75 11.37 19.02
CA GLY A 353 -2.02 10.65 19.02
C GLY A 353 -2.84 10.81 17.74
N HIS A 354 -2.24 11.24 16.63
CA HIS A 354 -2.97 11.39 15.36
C HIS A 354 -3.51 10.05 14.84
N LEU A 355 -4.66 10.10 14.17
CA LEU A 355 -5.21 8.96 13.42
C LEU A 355 -4.60 8.89 12.03
N VAL A 356 -4.04 7.74 11.65
CA VAL A 356 -3.43 7.55 10.33
C VAL A 356 -4.36 6.76 9.41
N ALA A 357 -4.65 7.30 8.23
CA ALA A 357 -5.09 6.53 7.07
C ALA A 357 -3.91 6.38 6.11
N ASP A 358 -3.40 5.16 5.96
CA ASP A 358 -2.37 4.85 4.97
C ASP A 358 -2.99 4.05 3.81
N LEU A 359 -3.26 4.74 2.70
CA LEU A 359 -3.82 4.18 1.46
C LEU A 359 -2.76 4.08 0.36
N SER A 360 -1.48 4.31 0.68
CA SER A 360 -0.38 4.31 -0.30
C SER A 360 -0.19 2.96 -0.99
N ALA A 361 -0.65 1.88 -0.35
CA ALA A 361 -0.64 0.54 -0.90
C ALA A 361 -1.99 0.07 -1.46
N THR A 362 -2.96 0.97 -1.66
CA THR A 362 -4.29 0.62 -2.18
C THR A 362 -4.56 1.38 -3.48
N ALA A 363 -4.96 0.68 -4.54
CA ALA A 363 -5.45 1.32 -5.77
C ALA A 363 -6.94 1.66 -5.67
N GLY A 364 -7.43 2.49 -6.59
CA GLY A 364 -8.82 2.95 -6.54
C GLY A 364 -8.95 4.33 -5.91
N LYS A 365 -10.11 4.94 -6.12
CA LYS A 365 -10.43 6.27 -5.61
C LYS A 365 -11.02 6.15 -4.22
N HIS A 366 -10.48 6.89 -3.26
CA HIS A 366 -10.93 6.83 -1.89
C HIS A 366 -11.66 8.12 -1.47
N LEU A 367 -12.73 7.94 -0.69
CA LEU A 367 -13.45 9.04 -0.04
C LEU A 367 -13.40 8.84 1.47
N LEU A 368 -12.74 9.76 2.16
CA LEU A 368 -12.58 9.70 3.60
C LEU A 368 -12.69 11.09 4.22
N SER A 369 -13.39 11.16 5.33
CA SER A 369 -13.63 12.40 6.05
C SER A 369 -13.48 12.21 7.55
N ALA A 370 -13.07 13.26 8.26
CA ALA A 370 -13.13 13.31 9.71
C ALA A 370 -14.59 13.41 10.19
N PRO A 371 -14.93 12.88 11.37
CA PRO A 371 -16.29 12.95 11.91
C PRO A 371 -16.89 14.36 12.03
N THR A 372 -16.05 15.40 12.17
CA THR A 372 -16.52 16.80 12.25
C THR A 372 -16.35 17.59 10.95
N ALA A 373 -16.07 16.91 9.83
CA ALA A 373 -15.98 17.52 8.51
C ALA A 373 -17.14 18.50 8.21
N GLY A 374 -16.79 19.73 7.82
CA GLY A 374 -17.75 20.78 7.49
C GLY A 374 -18.54 21.35 8.67
N PHE A 375 -18.18 21.04 9.92
CA PHE A 375 -18.89 21.57 11.09
C PHE A 375 -18.68 23.07 11.25
N THR A 376 -19.76 23.77 11.62
CA THR A 376 -19.64 25.13 12.15
C THR A 376 -19.07 25.08 13.57
N THR A 377 -18.55 26.20 14.09
CA THR A 377 -18.09 26.30 15.48
C THR A 377 -19.13 25.82 16.49
N ALA A 378 -20.43 26.13 16.28
CA ALA A 378 -21.50 25.69 17.18
C ALA A 378 -21.76 24.17 17.10
N ALA A 379 -21.66 23.59 15.90
CA ALA A 379 -21.77 22.15 15.69
C ALA A 379 -20.59 21.41 16.35
N TYR A 380 -19.36 21.93 16.21
CA TYR A 380 -18.19 21.38 16.87
C TYR A 380 -18.29 21.43 18.40
N GLN A 381 -18.76 22.54 18.98
CA GLN A 381 -18.98 22.60 20.45
C GLN A 381 -20.03 21.58 20.93
N THR A 382 -21.06 21.32 20.12
CA THR A 382 -22.04 20.27 20.40
C THR A 382 -21.39 18.88 20.30
N HIS A 383 -20.53 18.67 19.30
CA HIS A 383 -19.75 17.44 19.17
C HIS A 383 -18.88 17.20 20.40
N VAL A 384 -18.09 18.20 20.83
CA VAL A 384 -17.22 18.11 22.00
C VAL A 384 -18.01 17.74 23.26
N THR A 385 -19.20 18.31 23.43
CA THR A 385 -20.08 17.99 24.56
C THR A 385 -20.53 16.53 24.56
N ASN A 386 -20.75 15.93 23.38
CA ASN A 386 -21.26 14.58 23.25
C ASN A 386 -20.15 13.52 23.15
N TYR A 387 -19.02 13.83 22.53
CA TYR A 387 -18.02 12.85 22.10
C TYR A 387 -16.60 13.13 22.62
N GLY A 388 -16.34 14.35 23.11
CA GLY A 388 -15.00 14.84 23.41
C GLY A 388 -14.37 15.58 22.24
N GLU A 389 -13.15 16.07 22.44
CA GLU A 389 -12.38 16.70 21.36
C GLU A 389 -12.05 15.67 20.27
N GLU A 390 -12.08 16.12 19.02
CA GLU A 390 -11.68 15.28 17.91
C GLU A 390 -10.17 15.05 17.93
N THR A 391 -9.74 13.93 17.35
CA THR A 391 -8.34 13.60 17.19
C THR A 391 -7.88 14.06 15.82
N PRO A 392 -6.72 14.73 15.68
CA PRO A 392 -6.13 15.06 14.40
C PRO A 392 -5.91 13.85 13.49
N HIS A 393 -6.03 14.04 12.19
CA HIS A 393 -5.87 13.01 11.17
C HIS A 393 -4.60 13.21 10.35
N VAL A 394 -4.08 12.09 9.83
CA VAL A 394 -3.04 12.03 8.82
C VAL A 394 -3.60 11.19 7.68
N PHE A 395 -3.87 11.83 6.55
CA PHE A 395 -4.36 11.18 5.33
C PHE A 395 -3.21 11.00 4.35
N LEU A 396 -2.87 9.74 4.05
CA LEU A 396 -1.92 9.37 2.99
C LEU A 396 -2.71 8.70 1.87
N GLY A 397 -2.74 9.36 0.71
CA GLY A 397 -3.45 8.92 -0.49
C GLY A 397 -2.82 7.73 -1.19
N GLY A 398 -3.56 7.21 -2.16
CA GLY A 398 -3.14 6.16 -3.07
C GLY A 398 -2.62 6.72 -4.41
N PRO A 399 -2.58 5.88 -5.46
CA PRO A 399 -2.18 6.29 -6.80
C PRO A 399 -3.29 6.99 -7.61
N ALA A 400 -4.55 6.94 -7.15
CA ALA A 400 -5.70 7.46 -7.87
C ALA A 400 -6.19 8.81 -7.31
N ASP A 401 -7.23 9.35 -7.93
CA ASP A 401 -7.83 10.61 -7.49
C ASP A 401 -8.62 10.40 -6.19
N ASP A 402 -8.05 10.82 -5.06
CA ASP A 402 -8.70 10.70 -3.75
C ASP A 402 -9.42 11.99 -3.33
N THR A 403 -10.37 11.85 -2.40
CA THR A 403 -11.04 12.97 -1.74
C THR A 403 -10.93 12.83 -0.23
N PHE A 404 -10.21 13.77 0.38
CA PHE A 404 -10.01 13.84 1.82
C PHE A 404 -10.62 15.11 2.41
N THR A 405 -11.32 14.98 3.53
CA THR A 405 -11.88 16.12 4.26
C THR A 405 -11.53 16.03 5.74
N GLY A 406 -10.74 16.96 6.22
CA GLY A 406 -10.38 17.12 7.62
C GLY A 406 -11.55 17.63 8.47
N GLY A 407 -11.28 17.68 9.76
CA GLY A 407 -12.24 17.99 10.81
C GLY A 407 -12.04 19.37 11.39
N ALA A 408 -12.14 19.46 12.71
CA ALA A 408 -12.02 20.70 13.45
C ALA A 408 -10.64 20.87 14.12
N THR A 409 -9.72 19.97 13.82
CA THR A 409 -8.36 19.88 14.36
C THR A 409 -7.32 20.06 13.28
N ALA A 410 -6.06 20.28 13.67
CA ALA A 410 -4.95 20.43 12.73
C ALA A 410 -4.60 19.09 12.05
N ASP A 411 -5.08 18.89 10.83
CA ASP A 411 -4.93 17.66 10.08
C ASP A 411 -3.76 17.74 9.09
N PHE A 412 -3.26 16.57 8.68
CA PHE A 412 -2.15 16.44 7.75
C PHE A 412 -2.60 15.66 6.52
N PHE A 413 -2.28 16.18 5.34
CA PHE A 413 -2.66 15.60 4.05
C PHE A 413 -1.45 15.38 3.17
N HIS A 414 -1.36 14.19 2.61
CA HIS A 414 -0.47 13.87 1.51
C HIS A 414 -1.25 13.05 0.49
N GLY A 415 -1.57 13.66 -0.66
CA GLY A 415 -2.35 12.99 -1.71
C GLY A 415 -1.61 11.88 -2.44
N SER A 416 -0.28 11.78 -2.30
CA SER A 416 0.59 10.93 -3.11
C SER A 416 0.44 11.23 -4.62
N ASP A 417 0.02 10.26 -5.42
CA ASP A 417 -0.20 10.42 -6.86
C ASP A 417 -1.68 10.76 -7.15
N GLY A 418 -2.08 10.88 -8.43
CA GLY A 418 -3.46 11.20 -8.79
C GLY A 418 -3.85 12.67 -8.60
N ALA A 419 -5.05 13.05 -9.05
CA ALA A 419 -5.60 14.40 -8.93
C ALA A 419 -6.51 14.48 -7.70
N ASN A 420 -5.94 14.83 -6.56
CA ASN A 420 -6.60 14.73 -5.26
C ASN A 420 -7.41 15.98 -4.93
N THR A 421 -8.52 15.81 -4.23
CA THR A 421 -9.29 16.90 -3.62
C THR A 421 -9.14 16.87 -2.11
N MET A 422 -8.63 17.94 -1.53
CA MET A 422 -8.37 18.04 -0.10
C MET A 422 -9.10 19.25 0.49
N ALA A 423 -9.70 19.06 1.66
CA ALA A 423 -10.29 20.12 2.47
C ALA A 423 -9.77 19.97 3.89
N GLY A 424 -9.17 21.01 4.46
CA GLY A 424 -8.63 20.98 5.83
C GLY A 424 -9.72 21.03 6.90
N GLY A 425 -10.81 21.75 6.61
CA GLY A 425 -11.87 22.03 7.56
C GLY A 425 -11.54 23.28 8.39
N THR A 426 -11.60 23.16 9.71
CA THR A 426 -11.07 24.20 10.59
C THR A 426 -9.90 23.62 11.34
N GLY A 427 -8.82 24.37 11.48
CA GLY A 427 -7.60 23.82 12.07
C GLY A 427 -6.43 24.60 11.52
N ALA A 428 -5.22 24.24 11.92
CA ALA A 428 -4.02 24.71 11.23
C ALA A 428 -3.52 23.53 10.40
N ASP A 429 -4.07 23.37 9.20
CA ASP A 429 -3.93 22.14 8.42
C ASP A 429 -2.66 22.16 7.56
N SER A 430 -2.05 21.01 7.33
CA SER A 430 -0.82 20.90 6.54
C SER A 430 -1.03 20.03 5.30
N PHE A 431 -0.77 20.60 4.12
CA PHE A 431 -0.84 19.93 2.82
C PHE A 431 0.58 19.71 2.29
N LEU A 432 1.04 18.46 2.30
CA LEU A 432 2.41 18.08 1.95
C LEU A 432 2.52 17.55 0.51
N PHE A 433 3.46 18.12 -0.24
CA PHE A 433 3.84 17.69 -1.59
C PHE A 433 5.31 17.27 -1.61
N THR A 434 5.58 16.02 -2.01
CA THR A 434 6.90 15.39 -1.87
C THR A 434 7.58 15.00 -3.17
N GLY A 435 6.86 15.03 -4.30
CA GLY A 435 7.41 14.68 -5.60
C GLY A 435 6.63 15.33 -6.76
N PRO A 436 7.21 15.33 -7.97
CA PRO A 436 6.52 15.80 -9.15
C PRO A 436 5.40 14.81 -9.54
N SER A 437 4.16 15.29 -9.55
CA SER A 437 3.00 14.56 -10.08
C SER A 437 2.54 15.22 -11.40
N PRO A 438 2.18 14.45 -12.44
CA PRO A 438 1.56 15.00 -13.64
C PRO A 438 0.10 15.46 -13.39
N ALA A 439 -0.49 15.05 -12.28
CA ALA A 439 -1.84 15.42 -11.90
C ALA A 439 -1.87 16.74 -11.11
N THR A 440 -3.06 17.34 -11.02
CA THR A 440 -3.27 18.61 -10.31
C THR A 440 -4.18 18.38 -9.12
N ASP A 441 -3.65 18.60 -7.93
CA ASP A 441 -4.42 18.56 -6.70
C ASP A 441 -5.20 19.86 -6.48
N THR A 442 -6.32 19.76 -5.76
CA THR A 442 -7.19 20.88 -5.42
C THR A 442 -7.37 20.95 -3.90
N ILE A 443 -6.95 22.07 -3.29
CA ILE A 443 -7.26 22.40 -1.89
C ILE A 443 -8.45 23.37 -1.89
N THR A 444 -9.53 23.01 -1.21
CA THR A 444 -10.84 23.68 -1.39
C THR A 444 -11.14 24.80 -0.39
N ASP A 445 -10.47 24.83 0.76
CA ASP A 445 -10.80 25.72 1.90
C ASP A 445 -9.57 26.36 2.58
N PHE A 446 -8.43 26.38 1.89
CA PHE A 446 -7.16 26.90 2.42
C PHE A 446 -7.30 28.30 3.03
N THR A 447 -7.01 28.40 4.34
CA THR A 447 -7.23 29.59 5.14
C THR A 447 -5.97 29.99 5.93
N PRO A 448 -5.17 30.94 5.40
CA PRO A 448 -3.93 31.39 6.06
C PRO A 448 -4.13 31.96 7.47
N SER A 449 -5.32 32.49 7.78
CA SER A 449 -5.63 33.03 9.11
C SER A 449 -5.88 31.96 10.18
N GLN A 450 -6.20 30.72 9.77
CA GLN A 450 -6.33 29.59 10.70
C GLN A 450 -4.97 28.92 10.96
N GLY A 451 -4.01 29.13 10.06
CA GLY A 451 -2.64 28.64 10.20
C GLY A 451 -2.25 27.59 9.16
N ASP A 452 -3.08 27.39 8.14
CA ASP A 452 -2.85 26.37 7.11
C ASP A 452 -1.52 26.57 6.39
N LEU A 453 -0.88 25.45 6.08
CA LEU A 453 0.44 25.36 5.46
C LEU A 453 0.38 24.49 4.21
N ILE A 454 1.03 24.97 3.16
CA ILE A 454 1.40 24.15 2.00
C ILE A 454 2.90 23.88 2.14
N ASP A 455 3.26 22.64 2.43
CA ASP A 455 4.65 22.21 2.53
C ASP A 455 5.15 21.69 1.18
N LEU A 456 6.05 22.45 0.57
CA LEU A 456 6.69 22.15 -0.71
C LEU A 456 8.13 21.67 -0.54
N SER A 457 8.62 21.49 0.70
CA SER A 457 10.03 21.21 0.95
C SER A 457 10.55 19.97 0.24
N GLY A 458 9.68 19.00 -0.06
CA GLY A 458 10.02 17.81 -0.84
C GLY A 458 10.10 18.00 -2.36
N VAL A 459 9.50 19.06 -2.91
CA VAL A 459 9.44 19.31 -4.37
C VAL A 459 10.34 20.45 -4.86
N LEU A 460 10.83 21.30 -3.95
CA LEU A 460 11.76 22.38 -4.31
C LEU A 460 13.19 21.84 -4.44
N ASP A 461 13.58 21.38 -5.64
CA ASP A 461 14.95 20.93 -5.93
C ASP A 461 15.79 22.03 -6.60
N GLY A 462 16.93 22.39 -5.97
CA GLY A 462 17.94 23.27 -6.56
C GLY A 462 18.75 24.08 -5.54
N VAL A 463 19.55 25.03 -6.04
CA VAL A 463 20.47 25.84 -5.19
C VAL A 463 20.06 27.30 -5.06
N SER A 464 18.99 27.73 -5.71
CA SER A 464 18.50 29.10 -5.59
C SER A 464 17.96 29.38 -4.19
N ARG A 465 18.13 30.62 -3.75
CA ARG A 465 17.55 31.13 -2.51
C ARG A 465 16.27 31.92 -2.74
N SER A 466 15.83 32.05 -3.99
CA SER A 466 14.61 32.78 -4.35
C SER A 466 13.48 31.78 -4.58
N LEU A 467 12.40 31.90 -3.80
CA LEU A 467 11.21 31.06 -3.96
C LEU A 467 10.59 31.19 -5.37
N THR A 468 10.71 32.36 -6.00
CA THR A 468 10.17 32.63 -7.34
C THR A 468 10.84 31.84 -8.46
N ASP A 469 12.00 31.25 -8.20
CA ASP A 469 12.70 30.41 -9.17
C ASP A 469 12.10 29.00 -9.24
N TYR A 470 11.34 28.62 -8.21
CA TYR A 470 10.69 27.33 -8.08
C TYR A 470 9.18 27.44 -8.19
N VAL A 471 8.59 28.50 -7.64
CA VAL A 471 7.14 28.59 -7.49
C VAL A 471 6.58 29.78 -8.27
N ARG A 472 5.55 29.52 -9.07
CA ARG A 472 4.74 30.56 -9.73
C ARG A 472 3.31 30.47 -9.22
N ILE A 473 2.78 31.61 -8.80
CA ILE A 473 1.38 31.73 -8.40
C ILE A 473 0.68 32.60 -9.45
N ARG A 474 -0.37 32.05 -10.06
CA ARG A 474 -1.24 32.79 -10.97
C ARG A 474 -2.69 32.69 -10.52
N ARG A 475 -3.45 33.74 -10.81
CA ARG A 475 -4.89 33.72 -10.61
C ARG A 475 -5.58 32.97 -11.75
N SER A 476 -6.46 32.05 -11.41
CA SER A 476 -7.34 31.35 -12.36
C SER A 476 -8.79 31.56 -11.93
N GLY A 477 -9.44 32.62 -12.42
CA GLY A 477 -10.79 32.97 -11.98
C GLY A 477 -10.86 33.37 -10.50
N ALA A 478 -11.57 32.57 -9.70
CA ALA A 478 -11.67 32.73 -8.25
C ALA A 478 -10.50 32.06 -7.50
N ASP A 479 -9.74 31.22 -8.18
CA ASP A 479 -8.75 30.33 -7.57
C ASP A 479 -7.33 30.88 -7.73
N ALA A 480 -6.44 30.42 -6.85
CA ALA A 480 -4.99 30.56 -7.01
C ALA A 480 -4.42 29.23 -7.52
N MET A 481 -3.71 29.29 -8.64
CA MET A 481 -2.98 28.14 -9.18
C MET A 481 -1.50 28.27 -8.80
N LEU A 482 -1.00 27.26 -8.10
CA LEU A 482 0.39 27.10 -7.71
C LEU A 482 1.07 26.16 -8.72
N GLU A 483 2.08 26.66 -9.41
CA GLU A 483 2.91 25.85 -10.32
C GLU A 483 4.33 25.76 -9.76
N ILE A 484 4.89 24.56 -9.76
CA ILE A 484 6.19 24.21 -9.16
C ILE A 484 7.10 23.67 -10.25
#